data_AF-A0A9W6NJP6-F1
#
_entry.id   AF-A0A9W6NJP6-F1
#
_cell.length_a   1.000
_cell.length_b   1.000
_cell.length_c   1.000
_cell.angle_alpha   90.00
_cell.angle_beta   90.00
_cell.angle_gamma   90.00
#
_symmetry.space_group_name_H-M   'P 1'
#
loop_
_entity.id
_entity.type
_entity.pdbx_description
1 polymer ?
#
loop_
_entity_poly.entity_id
_entity_poly.type
_entity_poly.pdbx_seq_one_letter_code
_entity_poly.pdbx_strand_id
1 'polypeptide(L)'
;MPRGPSGTRPATRDDSIAEGRTGSPPATVAVASYDDYAGAQRAVDFLSDNNFPVDRVRIVGSDLRLVEQVHGRLTTGRAALAGAGTGAWFGLLIGILLGAFAVGAWWRVLLFAVIAGVVWGAVFGAIAHAMTRGQRDFTSTPTLQADHYTVIVDADAADQAREMLSRLPTESRR
;
A
#
# COMPACT_ATOMS: atom_id res chain seq x y z
N MET A 1 50.18 25.87 -33.21
CA MET A 1 49.32 24.67 -33.20
C MET A 1 50.08 23.49 -32.60
N PRO A 2 49.63 22.94 -31.47
CA PRO A 2 50.01 21.60 -31.04
C PRO A 2 48.81 20.63 -31.12
N ARG A 3 48.97 19.52 -31.83
CA ARG A 3 48.08 18.35 -31.78
C ARG A 3 48.60 17.37 -30.71
N GLY A 4 47.69 16.79 -29.94
CA GLY A 4 47.90 15.65 -29.04
C GLY A 4 46.53 15.09 -28.59
N PRO A 5 46.48 13.89 -28.02
CA PRO A 5 46.45 12.61 -28.76
C PRO A 5 45.05 11.99 -28.83
N SER A 6 44.83 11.18 -29.87
CA SER A 6 43.62 10.40 -30.08
C SER A 6 43.38 9.42 -28.93
N GLY A 7 42.32 9.65 -28.16
CA GLY A 7 41.80 8.66 -27.23
C GLY A 7 41.23 7.46 -28.00
N THR A 8 41.95 6.36 -27.98
CA THR A 8 41.46 5.03 -28.36
C THR A 8 40.29 4.63 -27.47
N ARG A 9 39.18 4.20 -28.08
CA ARG A 9 38.07 3.53 -27.37
C ARG A 9 38.62 2.39 -26.51
N PRO A 10 38.23 2.26 -25.24
CA PRO A 10 38.52 1.05 -24.48
C PRO A 10 37.87 -0.14 -25.17
N ALA A 11 38.67 -1.17 -25.41
CA ALA A 11 38.26 -2.48 -25.82
C ALA A 11 37.31 -3.10 -24.78
N THR A 12 36.29 -3.78 -25.29
CA THR A 12 35.59 -4.94 -24.75
C THR A 12 35.95 -5.33 -23.32
N ARG A 13 35.07 -4.98 -22.37
CA ARG A 13 35.08 -5.54 -21.03
C ARG A 13 33.65 -5.95 -20.66
N ASP A 14 33.49 -7.27 -20.59
CA ASP A 14 32.43 -8.04 -19.92
C ASP A 14 31.03 -8.07 -20.55
N ASP A 15 30.91 -8.70 -21.73
CA ASP A 15 29.63 -9.22 -22.23
C ASP A 15 29.26 -10.60 -21.63
N SER A 16 30.07 -11.17 -20.73
CA SER A 16 29.91 -12.56 -20.24
C SER A 16 29.05 -12.71 -18.97
N ILE A 17 28.41 -11.65 -18.46
CA ILE A 17 27.52 -11.72 -17.28
C ILE A 17 26.04 -11.44 -17.63
N ALA A 18 25.75 -10.97 -18.85
CA ALA A 18 24.39 -10.68 -19.30
C ALA A 18 23.72 -11.83 -20.08
N GLU A 19 24.38 -12.98 -20.22
CA GLU A 19 23.91 -14.13 -21.01
C GLU A 19 22.99 -15.08 -20.23
N GLY A 20 22.28 -14.56 -19.22
CA GLY A 20 21.51 -15.36 -18.26
C GLY A 20 20.02 -15.05 -18.13
N ARG A 21 19.50 -13.95 -18.70
CA ARG A 21 18.06 -13.58 -18.67
C ARG A 21 17.76 -12.28 -19.45
N THR A 22 17.95 -12.28 -20.77
CA THR A 22 17.43 -11.21 -21.65
C THR A 22 16.72 -11.84 -22.83
N GLY A 23 15.55 -12.41 -22.58
CA GLY A 23 14.50 -12.33 -23.59
C GLY A 23 14.05 -10.88 -23.62
N SER A 24 14.17 -10.19 -24.76
CA SER A 24 13.44 -8.94 -24.97
C SER A 24 11.99 -9.18 -24.53
N PRO A 25 11.38 -8.32 -23.70
CA PRO A 25 9.97 -8.46 -23.36
C PRO A 25 9.19 -8.66 -24.66
N PRO A 26 8.24 -9.62 -24.73
CA PRO A 26 7.43 -9.78 -25.93
C PRO A 26 6.87 -8.41 -26.31
N ALA A 27 7.04 -8.02 -27.57
CA ALA A 27 6.56 -6.73 -28.05
C ALA A 27 5.07 -6.63 -27.70
N THR A 28 4.71 -5.66 -26.88
CA THR A 28 3.34 -5.51 -26.38
C THR A 28 2.76 -4.20 -26.88
N VAL A 29 1.50 -4.21 -27.27
CA VAL A 29 0.83 -3.09 -27.92
C VAL A 29 -0.43 -2.73 -27.15
N ALA A 30 -0.64 -1.43 -26.89
CA ALA A 30 -1.87 -0.93 -26.32
C ALA A 30 -3.03 -1.10 -27.31
N VAL A 31 -4.12 -1.74 -26.85
CA VAL A 31 -5.31 -2.01 -27.66
C VAL A 31 -6.51 -1.17 -27.21
N ALA A 32 -6.59 -0.81 -25.92
CA ALA A 32 -7.61 0.08 -25.38
C ALA A 32 -7.15 0.75 -24.08
N SER A 33 -7.74 1.90 -23.74
CA SER A 33 -7.48 2.63 -22.49
C SER A 33 -8.78 3.05 -21.83
N TYR A 34 -8.80 3.03 -20.50
CA TYR A 34 -9.96 3.26 -19.64
C TYR A 34 -9.56 4.14 -18.45
N ASP A 35 -10.49 4.94 -17.93
CA ASP A 35 -10.22 5.81 -16.76
C ASP A 35 -10.26 5.05 -15.43
N ASP A 36 -10.90 3.88 -15.40
CA ASP A 36 -11.08 3.08 -14.21
C ASP A 36 -10.73 1.60 -14.47
N TYR A 37 -10.36 0.91 -13.39
CA TYR A 37 -10.00 -0.51 -13.47
C TYR A 37 -11.17 -1.37 -13.92
N ALA A 38 -12.41 -0.99 -13.60
CA ALA A 38 -13.60 -1.75 -13.96
C ALA A 38 -13.83 -1.78 -15.48
N GLY A 39 -13.56 -0.68 -16.19
CA GLY A 39 -13.61 -0.59 -17.65
C GLY A 39 -12.54 -1.46 -18.30
N ALA A 40 -11.31 -1.43 -17.78
CA ALA A 40 -10.23 -2.29 -18.25
C ALA A 40 -10.53 -3.78 -18.00
N GLN A 41 -11.05 -4.13 -16.82
CA GLN A 41 -11.44 -5.50 -16.49
C GLN A 41 -12.56 -6.00 -17.41
N ARG A 42 -13.59 -5.18 -17.66
CA ARG A 42 -14.69 -5.51 -18.58
C ARG A 42 -14.20 -5.81 -20.00
N ALA A 43 -13.17 -5.09 -20.46
CA ALA A 43 -12.57 -5.33 -21.76
C ALA A 43 -11.85 -6.68 -21.81
N VAL A 44 -11.12 -7.05 -20.74
CA VAL A 44 -10.48 -8.37 -20.62
C VAL A 44 -11.51 -9.48 -20.52
N ASP A 45 -12.58 -9.28 -19.74
CA ASP A 45 -13.69 -10.23 -19.61
C ASP A 45 -14.35 -10.46 -20.98
N PHE A 46 -14.62 -9.39 -21.74
CA PHE A 46 -15.16 -9.51 -23.09
C PHE A 46 -14.22 -10.25 -24.05
N LEU A 47 -12.92 -9.99 -23.99
CA LEU A 47 -11.94 -10.76 -24.76
C LEU A 47 -11.99 -12.24 -24.39
N SER A 48 -12.02 -12.56 -23.09
CA SER A 48 -12.13 -13.92 -22.57
C SER A 48 -13.38 -14.63 -23.07
N ASP A 49 -14.54 -13.98 -23.00
CA ASP A 49 -15.83 -14.52 -23.43
C ASP A 49 -15.86 -14.82 -24.94
N ASN A 50 -15.06 -14.10 -25.72
CA ASN A 50 -14.89 -14.31 -27.16
C ASN A 50 -13.75 -15.29 -27.50
N ASN A 51 -13.31 -16.11 -26.54
CA ASN A 51 -12.23 -17.11 -26.69
C ASN A 51 -10.87 -16.50 -27.07
N PHE A 52 -10.60 -15.25 -26.68
CA PHE A 52 -9.28 -14.65 -26.83
C PHE A 52 -8.30 -15.23 -25.78
N PRO A 53 -7.04 -15.52 -26.12
CA PRO A 53 -6.03 -15.99 -25.17
C PRO A 53 -5.65 -14.90 -24.15
N VAL A 54 -6.31 -14.92 -22.99
CA VAL A 54 -6.11 -13.93 -21.90
C VAL A 54 -4.73 -13.98 -21.26
N ASP A 55 -3.99 -15.08 -21.43
CA ASP A 55 -2.59 -15.21 -21.03
C ASP A 55 -1.67 -14.19 -21.73
N ARG A 56 -2.13 -13.62 -22.85
CA ARG A 56 -1.44 -12.58 -23.62
C ARG A 56 -1.92 -11.17 -23.33
N VAL A 57 -2.85 -11.01 -22.39
CA VAL A 57 -3.48 -9.73 -22.05
C VAL A 57 -2.95 -9.25 -20.69
N ARG A 58 -2.58 -7.98 -20.62
CA ARG A 58 -2.15 -7.33 -19.38
C ARG A 58 -2.87 -6.01 -19.20
N ILE A 59 -3.30 -5.73 -17.98
CA ILE A 59 -3.81 -4.41 -17.58
C ILE A 59 -2.65 -3.65 -16.94
N VAL A 60 -2.33 -2.48 -17.48
CA VAL A 60 -1.28 -1.60 -16.96
C VAL A 60 -1.93 -0.32 -16.49
N GLY A 61 -1.81 -0.02 -15.19
CA GLY A 61 -2.13 1.29 -14.65
C GLY A 61 -0.95 2.24 -14.86
N SER A 62 -1.22 3.41 -15.43
CA SER A 62 -0.23 4.46 -15.69
C SER A 62 -0.63 5.76 -15.02
N ASP A 63 0.34 6.69 -14.93
CA ASP A 63 0.24 7.90 -14.11
C ASP A 63 -0.19 7.60 -12.67
N LEU A 64 0.56 6.71 -12.02
CA LEU A 64 0.35 6.38 -10.62
C LEU A 64 0.55 7.64 -9.78
N ARG A 65 -0.53 8.13 -9.18
CA ARG A 65 -0.49 9.16 -8.16
C ARG A 65 -0.47 8.51 -6.80
N LEU A 66 0.46 8.98 -5.98
CA LEU A 66 0.47 8.67 -4.56
C LEU A 66 -0.49 9.63 -3.87
N VAL A 67 -1.62 9.11 -3.39
CA VAL A 67 -2.59 9.90 -2.64
C VAL A 67 -2.43 9.61 -1.15
N GLU A 68 -2.04 10.63 -0.38
CA GLU A 68 -2.00 10.55 1.09
C GLU A 68 -3.30 11.15 1.65
N GLN A 69 -4.19 10.29 2.14
CA GLN A 69 -5.43 10.74 2.76
C GLN A 69 -5.18 11.19 4.21
N VAL A 70 -5.36 12.49 4.48
CA VAL A 70 -5.12 13.09 5.80
C VAL A 70 -6.28 12.74 6.75
N HIS A 71 -6.13 11.66 7.54
CA HIS A 71 -7.16 11.19 8.48
C HIS A 71 -7.23 11.94 9.83
N GLY A 72 -6.64 13.13 9.92
CA GLY A 72 -6.72 13.99 11.11
C GLY A 72 -5.62 13.77 12.16
N ARG A 73 -5.58 14.66 13.15
CA ARG A 73 -4.47 14.77 14.11
C ARG A 73 -4.55 13.69 15.19
N LEU A 74 -3.56 12.82 15.28
CA LEU A 74 -3.31 12.03 16.48
C LEU A 74 -2.78 12.98 17.57
N THR A 75 -3.70 13.50 18.38
CA THR A 75 -3.33 14.36 19.51
C THR A 75 -2.83 13.50 20.67
N THR A 76 -1.92 14.07 21.47
CA THR A 76 -1.41 13.44 22.70
C THR A 76 -2.54 13.02 23.66
N GLY A 77 -3.70 13.69 23.59
CA GLY A 77 -4.90 13.28 24.32
C GLY A 77 -5.46 11.93 23.91
N ARG A 78 -5.46 11.59 22.60
CA ARG A 78 -5.96 10.28 22.13
C ARG A 78 -5.03 9.13 22.53
N ALA A 79 -3.72 9.37 22.54
CA ALA A 79 -2.73 8.43 23.05
C ALA A 79 -2.84 8.23 24.58
N ALA A 80 -3.05 9.31 25.34
CA ALA A 80 -3.29 9.22 26.77
C ALA A 80 -4.59 8.46 27.09
N LEU A 81 -5.66 8.66 26.31
CA LEU A 81 -6.90 7.89 26.45
C LEU A 81 -6.72 6.41 26.12
N ALA A 82 -5.99 6.08 25.06
CA ALA A 82 -5.68 4.69 24.71
C ALA A 82 -4.86 4.02 25.83
N GLY A 83 -3.81 4.70 26.32
CA GLY A 83 -3.01 4.23 27.45
C GLY A 83 -3.80 4.10 28.74
N ALA A 84 -4.73 5.03 29.03
CA ALA A 84 -5.64 4.97 30.16
C ALA A 84 -6.54 3.73 30.10
N GLY A 85 -7.06 3.39 28.91
CA GLY A 85 -7.85 2.18 28.71
C GLY A 85 -7.06 0.90 29.01
N THR A 86 -5.84 0.79 28.48
CA THR A 86 -4.96 -0.35 28.77
C THR A 86 -4.57 -0.41 30.25
N GLY A 87 -4.26 0.73 30.86
CA GLY A 87 -3.93 0.84 32.27
C GLY A 87 -5.10 0.54 33.20
N ALA A 88 -6.33 0.90 32.84
CA ALA A 88 -7.54 0.57 33.58
C ALA A 88 -7.75 -0.94 33.65
N TRP A 89 -7.58 -1.64 32.53
CA TRP A 89 -7.69 -3.10 32.48
C TRP A 89 -6.63 -3.79 33.33
N PHE A 90 -5.37 -3.36 33.23
CA PHE A 90 -4.28 -3.88 34.07
C PHE A 90 -4.52 -3.58 35.56
N GLY A 91 -4.94 -2.36 35.89
CA GLY A 91 -5.28 -1.95 37.25
C GLY A 91 -6.45 -2.74 37.83
N LEU A 92 -7.46 -3.06 37.00
CA LEU A 92 -8.58 -3.92 37.36
C LEU A 92 -8.11 -5.35 37.65
N LEU A 93 -7.28 -5.92 36.77
CA LEU A 93 -6.71 -7.27 36.95
C LEU A 93 -5.92 -7.36 38.27
N ILE A 94 -4.98 -6.42 38.48
CA ILE A 94 -4.16 -6.35 39.69
C ILE A 94 -5.05 -6.09 40.91
N GLY A 95 -6.04 -5.22 40.79
CA GLY A 95 -6.99 -4.90 41.86
C GLY A 95 -7.84 -6.09 42.30
N ILE A 96 -8.31 -6.91 41.35
CA ILE A 96 -9.04 -8.16 41.65
C ILE A 96 -8.10 -9.15 42.36
N LEU A 97 -6.87 -9.31 41.84
CA LEU A 97 -5.88 -10.22 42.43
C LEU A 97 -5.53 -9.82 43.87
N LEU A 98 -5.15 -8.55 44.09
CA LEU A 98 -4.82 -8.03 45.42
C LEU A 98 -6.04 -7.98 46.35
N GLY A 99 -7.21 -7.63 45.80
CA GLY A 99 -8.47 -7.59 46.51
C GLY A 99 -8.89 -8.97 47.05
N ALA A 100 -8.58 -10.05 46.33
CA ALA A 100 -8.86 -11.41 46.78
C ALA A 100 -8.12 -11.80 48.07
N PHE A 101 -6.96 -11.18 48.35
CA PHE A 101 -6.19 -11.37 49.58
C PHE A 101 -6.46 -10.29 50.64
N ALA A 102 -7.28 -9.29 50.33
CA ALA A 102 -7.55 -8.16 51.23
C ALA A 102 -8.70 -8.46 52.19
N VAL A 103 -8.41 -8.53 53.50
CA VAL A 103 -9.43 -8.74 54.54
C VAL A 103 -10.17 -7.43 54.83
N GLY A 104 -11.48 -7.39 54.54
CA GLY A 104 -12.39 -6.29 54.90
C GLY A 104 -12.32 -5.02 54.03
N ALA A 105 -11.37 -4.91 53.10
CA ALA A 105 -11.14 -3.71 52.29
C ALA A 105 -11.00 -3.95 50.79
N TRP A 106 -11.40 -5.12 50.29
CA TRP A 106 -11.20 -5.55 48.90
C TRP A 106 -11.68 -4.53 47.85
N TRP A 107 -12.84 -3.90 48.06
CA TRP A 107 -13.40 -2.91 47.13
C TRP A 107 -12.58 -1.61 47.08
N ARG A 108 -11.96 -1.20 48.20
CA ARG A 108 -11.06 -0.04 48.27
C ARG A 108 -9.75 -0.31 47.53
N VAL A 109 -9.21 -1.53 47.70
CA VAL A 109 -8.00 -1.99 47.01
C VAL A 109 -8.23 -2.01 45.50
N LEU A 110 -9.38 -2.54 45.07
CA LEU A 110 -9.77 -2.56 43.66
C LEU A 110 -9.90 -1.14 43.09
N LEU A 111 -10.62 -0.24 43.76
CA LEU A 111 -10.78 1.15 43.33
C LEU A 111 -9.42 1.86 43.18
N PHE A 112 -8.55 1.73 44.19
CA PHE A 112 -7.23 2.33 44.16
C PHE A 112 -6.38 1.78 43.01
N ALA A 113 -6.39 0.46 42.81
CA ALA A 113 -5.63 -0.19 41.74
C ALA A 113 -6.11 0.23 40.34
N VAL A 114 -7.42 0.38 40.14
CA VAL A 114 -7.97 0.88 38.86
C VAL A 114 -7.58 2.33 38.63
N ILE A 115 -7.72 3.22 39.62
CA ILE A 115 -7.35 4.63 39.50
C ILE A 115 -5.84 4.77 39.23
N ALA A 116 -5.01 4.06 39.99
CA ALA A 116 -3.56 4.04 39.79
C ALA A 116 -3.20 3.50 38.40
N GLY A 117 -3.89 2.44 37.94
CA GLY A 117 -3.73 1.86 36.60
C GLY A 117 -4.09 2.85 35.49
N VAL A 118 -5.20 3.57 35.61
CA VAL A 118 -5.61 4.62 34.67
C VAL A 118 -4.57 5.73 34.60
N VAL A 119 -4.12 6.25 35.75
CA VAL A 119 -3.14 7.34 35.82
C VAL A 119 -1.80 6.89 35.22
N TRP A 120 -1.29 5.74 35.64
CA TRP A 120 -0.03 5.20 35.14
C TRP A 120 -0.10 4.86 33.65
N GLY A 121 -1.20 4.24 33.20
CA GLY A 121 -1.44 3.92 31.79
C GLY A 121 -1.58 5.15 30.92
N ALA A 122 -2.23 6.21 31.40
CA ALA A 122 -2.32 7.49 30.69
C ALA A 122 -0.94 8.13 30.52
N VAL A 123 -0.14 8.15 31.60
CA VAL A 123 1.24 8.67 31.58
C VAL A 123 2.10 7.85 30.63
N PHE A 124 2.09 6.52 30.75
CA PHE A 124 2.87 5.64 29.88
C PHE A 124 2.41 5.72 28.41
N GLY A 125 1.10 5.82 28.14
CA GLY A 125 0.57 6.02 26.78
C GLY A 125 0.99 7.36 26.18
N ALA A 126 1.01 8.42 26.99
CA ALA A 126 1.52 9.72 26.58
C ALA A 126 3.04 9.70 26.31
N ILE A 127 3.82 9.03 27.18
CA ILE A 127 5.27 8.85 27.01
C ILE A 127 5.58 7.98 25.79
N ALA A 128 4.91 6.84 25.63
CA ALA A 128 5.08 5.95 24.48
C ALA A 128 4.78 6.69 23.17
N HIS A 129 3.73 7.51 23.15
CA HIS A 129 3.44 8.39 22.02
C HIS A 129 4.49 9.48 21.82
N ALA A 130 5.04 10.07 22.89
CA ALA A 130 6.13 11.04 22.80
C ALA A 130 7.46 10.41 22.31
N MET A 131 7.72 9.14 22.66
CA MET A 131 8.90 8.39 22.21
C MET A 131 8.76 7.89 20.78
N THR A 132 7.56 7.51 20.36
CA THR A 132 7.24 7.22 18.94
C THR A 132 6.97 8.48 18.13
N ARG A 133 7.06 9.67 18.75
CA ARG A 133 7.07 10.98 18.08
C ARG A 133 8.43 11.21 17.40
N GLY A 134 8.78 10.29 16.50
CA GLY A 134 9.98 10.30 15.69
C GLY A 134 9.60 10.24 14.21
N GLN A 135 9.59 11.41 13.58
CA GLN A 135 9.59 11.64 12.13
C GLN A 135 8.48 10.97 11.30
N ARG A 136 7.29 11.58 11.32
CA ARG A 136 6.37 11.86 10.19
C ARG A 136 4.95 11.87 10.74
N ASP A 137 4.38 13.07 10.86
CA ASP A 137 3.03 13.32 11.37
C ASP A 137 1.91 12.87 10.41
N PHE A 138 2.04 11.68 9.82
CA PHE A 138 1.00 11.01 9.05
C PHE A 138 1.19 9.50 9.18
N THR A 139 0.17 8.80 9.68
CA THR A 139 -0.05 7.40 9.29
C THR A 139 -0.52 7.46 7.84
N SER A 140 0.42 7.69 6.92
CA SER A 140 0.17 7.57 5.50
C SER A 140 0.17 6.08 5.23
N THR A 141 -1.01 5.51 4.93
CA THR A 141 -1.01 4.29 4.12
C THR A 141 -0.83 4.79 2.70
N PRO A 142 0.37 4.68 2.10
CA PRO A 142 0.55 5.07 0.72
C PRO A 142 -0.39 4.22 -0.14
N THR A 143 -1.45 4.83 -0.68
CA THR A 143 -2.29 4.19 -1.69
C THR A 143 -1.81 4.69 -3.04
N LEU A 144 -1.34 3.76 -3.86
CA LEU A 144 -1.04 4.01 -5.27
C LEU A 144 -2.35 3.92 -6.04
N GLN A 145 -2.80 5.04 -6.59
CA GLN A 145 -3.97 5.11 -7.46
C GLN A 145 -3.50 5.45 -8.87
N ALA A 146 -3.90 4.66 -9.87
CA ALA A 146 -3.63 4.97 -11.27
C ALA A 146 -4.70 5.95 -11.79
N ASP A 147 -4.29 6.94 -12.56
CA ASP A 147 -5.23 7.84 -13.24
C ASP A 147 -5.91 7.17 -14.44
N HIS A 148 -5.21 6.24 -15.09
CA HIS A 148 -5.72 5.54 -16.26
C HIS A 148 -5.17 4.11 -16.36
N TYR A 149 -5.95 3.25 -17.00
CA TYR A 149 -5.71 1.83 -17.14
C TYR A 149 -5.71 1.45 -18.63
N THR A 150 -4.59 0.98 -19.13
CA THR A 150 -4.44 0.53 -20.51
C THR A 150 -4.41 -1.00 -20.57
N VAL A 151 -5.22 -1.56 -21.46
CA VAL A 151 -5.15 -2.98 -21.82
C VAL A 151 -4.11 -3.12 -22.93
N ILE A 152 -3.07 -3.90 -22.67
CA ILE A 152 -2.00 -4.20 -23.60
C ILE A 152 -2.01 -5.68 -23.94
N VAL A 153 -1.68 -6.00 -25.19
CA VAL A 153 -1.68 -7.37 -25.72
C VAL A 153 -0.39 -7.62 -26.49
N ASP A 154 0.08 -8.86 -26.53
CA ASP A 154 1.23 -9.23 -27.36
C ASP A 154 0.99 -8.83 -28.84
N ALA A 155 2.04 -8.33 -29.50
CA ALA A 155 1.94 -7.68 -30.82
C ALA A 155 1.28 -8.57 -31.88
N ASP A 156 1.54 -9.88 -31.83
CA ASP A 156 1.02 -10.88 -32.78
C ASP A 156 -0.51 -11.03 -32.72
N ALA A 157 -1.12 -10.68 -31.58
CA ALA A 157 -2.56 -10.80 -31.36
C ALA A 157 -3.26 -9.43 -31.21
N ALA A 158 -2.54 -8.33 -31.42
CA ALA A 158 -3.04 -6.98 -31.20
C ALA A 158 -4.19 -6.60 -32.16
N ASP A 159 -4.10 -6.99 -33.43
CA ASP A 159 -5.13 -6.64 -34.42
C ASP A 159 -6.43 -7.41 -34.19
N GLN A 160 -6.32 -8.69 -33.81
CA GLN A 160 -7.47 -9.51 -33.41
C GLN A 160 -8.15 -8.93 -32.17
N ALA A 161 -7.37 -8.54 -31.15
CA ALA A 161 -7.90 -7.93 -29.94
C ALA A 161 -8.61 -6.59 -30.24
N ARG A 162 -8.04 -5.74 -31.10
CA ARG A 162 -8.68 -4.49 -31.53
C ARG A 162 -9.99 -4.72 -32.26
N GLU A 163 -10.03 -5.70 -33.17
CA GLU A 163 -11.25 -6.04 -33.89
C GLU A 163 -12.34 -6.51 -32.93
N MET A 164 -12.01 -7.37 -31.97
CA MET A 164 -12.95 -7.82 -30.94
C MET A 164 -13.43 -6.66 -30.08
N LEU A 165 -12.51 -5.84 -29.55
CA LEU A 165 -12.85 -4.69 -28.71
C LEU A 165 -13.67 -3.63 -29.45
N SER A 166 -13.58 -3.52 -30.78
CA SER A 166 -14.46 -2.64 -31.57
C SER A 166 -15.94 -3.04 -31.50
N ARG A 167 -16.23 -4.29 -31.14
CA ARG A 167 -17.58 -4.84 -30.95
C ARG A 167 -18.05 -4.73 -29.49
N LEU A 168 -17.19 -4.26 -28.58
CA LEU A 168 -17.56 -4.01 -27.20
C LEU A 168 -18.58 -2.86 -27.15
N PRO A 169 -19.78 -3.06 -26.58
CA PRO A 169 -20.73 -1.97 -26.41
C PRO A 169 -20.11 -0.87 -25.53
N THR A 170 -19.82 0.29 -26.12
CA THR A 170 -19.30 1.44 -25.36
C THR A 170 -20.46 2.05 -24.58
N GLU A 171 -20.56 1.74 -23.29
CA GLU A 171 -21.55 2.35 -22.43
C GLU A 171 -21.13 3.82 -22.21
N SER A 172 -21.82 4.77 -22.87
CA SER A 172 -21.57 6.19 -22.67
C SER A 172 -21.94 6.56 -21.24
N ARG A 173 -20.93 6.79 -20.39
CA ARG A 173 -21.05 7.23 -19.00
C ARG A 173 -22.02 8.43 -18.91
N ARG A 174 -23.16 8.25 -18.23
CA ARG A 174 -24.06 9.34 -17.77
C ARG A 174 -23.67 9.76 -16.37
#